data_AF-A0A1F7MUG3-F1
#
_entry.id   AF-A0A1F7MUG3-F1
#
_cell.length_a   1.000
_cell.length_b   1.000
_cell.length_c   1.000
_cell.angle_alpha   90.00
_cell.angle_beta   90.00
_cell.angle_gamma   90.00
#
_symmetry.space_group_name_H-M   'P 1'
#
loop_
_entity.id
_entity.type
_entity.pdbx_description
1 polymer ?
#
loop_
_entity_poly.entity_id
_entity_poly.type
_entity_poly.pdbx_seq_one_letter_code
_entity_poly.pdbx_strand_id
1 'polypeptide(L)'
;MALRILRRHFGDLASSGDPALPRAFWEMFYPLAWPREVGEAAVRAGVDRFLVAAVAREESNFFPRARSRAGARGLMQLMPDTARGLALRRGLTFGDGDLLDEPAPNLQLGAAYLAALLAEFPDPRLAAAAYNAGPLRVREWWAARRSDDVELFVEQIPFDETRHFVKRVTVSWEEYRRLYGDGTTALGGGR
;
A
#
# COMPACT_ATOMS: atom_id res chain seq x y z
N MET A 1 -8.87 8.27 -12.29
CA MET A 1 -8.49 8.81 -13.61
C MET A 1 -7.38 9.85 -13.50
N ALA A 2 -7.54 10.91 -12.67
CA ALA A 2 -6.57 12.00 -12.52
C ALA A 2 -5.14 11.56 -12.14
N LEU A 3 -4.97 10.67 -11.14
CA LEU A 3 -3.64 10.21 -10.72
C LEU A 3 -2.87 9.46 -11.83
N ARG A 4 -3.57 8.72 -12.70
CA ARG A 4 -2.95 8.04 -13.86
C ARG A 4 -2.45 9.05 -14.90
N ILE A 5 -3.20 10.13 -15.11
CA ILE A 5 -2.80 11.21 -16.02
C ILE A 5 -1.57 11.92 -15.43
N LEU A 6 -1.58 12.23 -14.13
CA LEU A 6 -0.46 12.89 -13.47
C LEU A 6 0.83 12.08 -13.56
N ARG A 7 0.79 10.76 -13.26
CA ARG A 7 1.98 9.89 -13.39
C ARG A 7 2.49 9.82 -14.83
N ARG A 8 1.60 9.84 -15.83
CA ARG A 8 1.97 9.79 -17.25
C ARG A 8 2.67 11.07 -17.73
N HIS A 9 2.22 12.23 -17.26
CA HIS A 9 2.67 13.53 -17.79
C HIS A 9 3.70 14.24 -16.91
N PHE A 10 3.77 13.90 -15.62
CA PHE A 10 4.65 14.53 -14.64
C PHE A 10 5.53 13.53 -13.91
N GLY A 11 5.65 12.29 -14.42
CA GLY A 11 6.51 11.26 -13.85
C GLY A 11 7.96 11.72 -13.73
N ASP A 12 8.53 12.23 -14.82
CA ASP A 12 9.92 12.71 -14.85
C ASP A 12 10.14 13.88 -13.87
N LEU A 13 9.16 14.79 -13.77
CA LEU A 13 9.21 15.91 -12.85
C LEU A 13 9.14 15.45 -11.39
N ALA A 14 8.28 14.48 -11.07
CA ALA A 14 8.22 13.90 -9.74
C ALA A 14 9.48 13.08 -9.40
N SER A 15 10.11 12.45 -10.40
CA SER A 15 11.38 11.74 -10.22
C SER A 15 12.59 12.66 -10.10
N SER A 16 12.48 13.94 -10.49
CA SER A 16 13.57 14.92 -10.36
C SER A 16 13.93 15.25 -8.92
N GLY A 17 12.99 15.06 -7.98
CA GLY A 17 13.15 15.46 -6.58
C GLY A 17 13.36 16.97 -6.41
N ASP A 18 12.99 17.79 -7.41
CA ASP A 18 13.25 19.22 -7.40
C ASP A 18 12.60 19.90 -6.17
N PRO A 19 13.42 20.43 -5.23
CA PRO A 19 12.91 21.07 -4.02
C PRO A 19 12.20 22.39 -4.31
N ALA A 20 12.34 22.95 -5.51
CA ALA A 20 11.63 24.16 -5.93
C ALA A 20 10.15 23.89 -6.23
N LEU A 21 9.74 22.63 -6.39
CA LEU A 21 8.34 22.30 -6.64
C LEU A 21 7.47 22.58 -5.41
N PRO A 22 6.33 23.28 -5.57
CA PRO A 22 5.49 23.66 -4.45
C PRO A 22 4.90 22.41 -3.80
N ARG A 23 4.67 22.46 -2.48
CA ARG A 23 4.01 21.38 -1.73
C ARG A 23 2.71 20.90 -2.39
N ALA A 24 1.90 21.80 -2.94
CA ALA A 24 0.65 21.48 -3.64
C ALA A 24 0.86 20.55 -4.86
N PHE A 25 2.00 20.66 -5.56
CA PHE A 25 2.34 19.72 -6.63
C PHE A 25 2.49 18.29 -6.07
N TRP A 26 3.21 18.16 -4.97
CA TRP A 26 3.43 16.88 -4.31
C TRP A 26 2.16 16.31 -3.69
N GLU A 27 1.30 17.13 -3.09
CA GLU A 27 -0.01 16.68 -2.59
C GLU A 27 -0.94 16.24 -3.72
N MET A 28 -0.85 16.87 -4.89
CA MET A 28 -1.57 16.44 -6.09
C MET A 28 -1.00 15.12 -6.66
N PHE A 29 0.32 14.94 -6.60
CA PHE A 29 0.99 13.72 -7.07
C PHE A 29 0.84 12.56 -6.07
N TYR A 30 0.79 12.83 -4.76
CA TYR A 30 0.61 11.89 -3.66
C TYR A 30 -0.66 12.19 -2.85
N PRO A 31 -1.87 12.14 -3.46
CA PRO A 31 -3.09 12.43 -2.73
C PRO A 31 -3.34 11.37 -1.66
N LEU A 32 -3.74 11.80 -0.47
CA LEU A 32 -4.20 10.93 0.60
C LEU A 32 -5.73 10.73 0.49
N ALA A 33 -6.16 9.85 -0.40
CA ALA A 33 -7.57 9.50 -0.55
C ALA A 33 -8.03 8.60 0.61
N TRP A 34 -9.31 8.70 0.98
CA TRP A 34 -9.91 7.96 2.10
C TRP A 34 -9.14 8.14 3.43
N PRO A 35 -8.75 9.36 3.82
CA PRO A 35 -7.84 9.59 4.94
C PRO A 35 -8.41 9.08 6.27
N ARG A 36 -9.75 9.16 6.43
CA ARG A 36 -10.46 8.64 7.60
C ARG A 36 -10.40 7.11 7.64
N GLU A 37 -10.80 6.44 6.56
CA GLU A 37 -10.86 4.99 6.48
C GLU A 37 -9.47 4.36 6.57
N VAL A 38 -8.47 4.97 5.92
CA VAL A 38 -7.06 4.58 6.04
C VAL A 38 -6.59 4.72 7.49
N GLY A 39 -6.89 5.84 8.14
CA GLY A 39 -6.54 6.07 9.54
C GLY A 39 -7.20 5.06 10.49
N GLU A 40 -8.50 4.83 10.34
CA GLU A 40 -9.25 3.87 11.15
C GLU A 40 -8.76 2.43 10.94
N ALA A 41 -8.47 2.03 9.71
CA ALA A 41 -7.91 0.71 9.40
C ALA A 41 -6.51 0.53 9.99
N ALA A 42 -5.66 1.54 9.85
CA ALA A 42 -4.30 1.53 10.37
C ALA A 42 -4.25 1.43 11.90
N VAL A 43 -5.07 2.23 12.60
CA VAL A 43 -5.20 2.17 14.06
C VAL A 43 -5.67 0.79 14.53
N ARG A 44 -6.70 0.22 13.88
CA ARG A 44 -7.21 -1.12 14.22
C ARG A 44 -6.17 -2.22 14.02
N ALA A 45 -5.33 -2.09 13.00
CA ALA A 45 -4.33 -3.09 12.65
C ALA A 45 -2.98 -2.88 13.36
N GLY A 46 -2.76 -1.71 14.00
CA GLY A 46 -1.49 -1.38 14.63
C GLY A 46 -0.36 -1.12 13.61
N VAL A 47 -0.69 -0.57 12.44
CA VAL A 47 0.26 -0.31 11.35
C VAL A 47 0.36 1.19 11.06
N ASP A 48 1.46 1.63 10.45
CA ASP A 48 1.60 3.01 9.99
C ASP A 48 0.54 3.32 8.91
N ARG A 49 -0.28 4.35 9.15
CA ARG A 49 -1.34 4.79 8.22
C ARG A 49 -0.79 5.16 6.84
N PHE A 50 0.42 5.69 6.76
CA PHE A 50 1.06 6.07 5.51
C PHE A 50 1.59 4.87 4.75
N LEU A 51 1.94 3.79 5.43
CA LEU A 51 2.26 2.53 4.76
C LEU A 51 1.00 1.89 4.17
N VAL A 52 -0.13 1.93 4.89
CA VAL A 52 -1.44 1.52 4.35
C VAL A 52 -1.81 2.35 3.11
N ALA A 53 -1.65 3.68 3.19
CA ALA A 53 -1.89 4.57 2.07
C ALA A 53 -0.97 4.26 0.87
N ALA A 54 0.33 4.01 1.13
CA ALA A 54 1.29 3.67 0.09
C ALA A 54 0.93 2.36 -0.63
N VAL A 55 0.57 1.31 0.11
CA VAL A 55 0.11 0.05 -0.50
C VAL A 55 -1.16 0.27 -1.30
N ALA A 56 -2.18 0.93 -0.74
CA ALA A 56 -3.45 1.19 -1.45
C ALA A 56 -3.25 2.01 -2.74
N ARG A 57 -2.33 2.99 -2.70
CA ARG A 57 -1.94 3.77 -3.87
C ARG A 57 -1.30 2.89 -4.95
N GLU A 58 -0.31 2.08 -4.60
CA GLU A 58 0.41 1.29 -5.60
C GLU A 58 -0.39 0.10 -6.14
N GLU A 59 -1.35 -0.41 -5.36
CA GLU A 59 -2.25 -1.48 -5.77
C GLU A 59 -3.37 -1.01 -6.71
N SER A 60 -4.06 0.09 -6.36
CA SER A 60 -5.28 0.49 -7.07
C SER A 60 -5.30 1.94 -7.54
N ASN A 61 -4.30 2.74 -7.19
CA ASN A 61 -4.36 4.20 -7.28
C ASN A 61 -5.61 4.76 -6.58
N PHE A 62 -5.98 4.17 -5.44
CA PHE A 62 -7.19 4.44 -4.66
C PHE A 62 -8.51 4.26 -5.42
N PHE A 63 -8.55 3.37 -6.41
CA PHE A 63 -9.80 3.05 -7.12
C PHE A 63 -10.54 1.89 -6.42
N PRO A 64 -11.66 2.14 -5.73
CA PRO A 64 -12.30 1.13 -4.88
C PRO A 64 -12.95 -0.02 -5.66
N ARG A 65 -13.20 0.15 -6.96
CA ARG A 65 -13.72 -0.91 -7.84
C ARG A 65 -12.64 -1.51 -8.74
N ALA A 66 -11.36 -1.35 -8.39
CA ALA A 66 -10.26 -1.94 -9.12
C ALA A 66 -10.35 -3.47 -9.11
N ARG A 67 -10.15 -4.09 -10.28
CA ARG A 67 -10.14 -5.54 -10.46
C ARG A 67 -8.93 -5.93 -11.30
N SER A 68 -8.07 -6.80 -10.77
CA SER A 68 -6.96 -7.37 -11.53
C SER A 68 -7.44 -8.51 -12.43
N ARG A 69 -6.61 -8.90 -13.41
CA ARG A 69 -6.87 -10.09 -14.26
C ARG A 69 -6.92 -11.39 -13.45
N ALA A 70 -6.17 -11.45 -12.34
CA ALA A 70 -6.14 -12.59 -11.43
C ALA A 70 -7.31 -12.61 -10.43
N GLY A 71 -8.16 -11.58 -10.43
CA GLY A 71 -9.32 -11.48 -9.53
C GLY A 71 -9.05 -10.78 -8.20
N ALA A 72 -7.95 -10.03 -8.07
CA ALA A 72 -7.68 -9.18 -6.92
C ALA A 72 -8.58 -7.92 -6.95
N ARG A 73 -8.99 -7.41 -5.78
CA ARG A 73 -10.09 -6.45 -5.70
C ARG A 73 -9.91 -5.31 -4.72
N GLY A 74 -10.45 -4.17 -5.12
CA GLY A 74 -10.59 -2.98 -4.28
C GLY A 74 -9.30 -2.19 -4.07
N LEU A 75 -9.33 -1.33 -3.05
CA LEU A 75 -8.30 -0.36 -2.75
C LEU A 75 -6.92 -1.00 -2.52
N MET A 76 -6.87 -2.13 -1.83
CA MET A 76 -5.64 -2.84 -1.49
C MET A 76 -5.50 -4.18 -2.24
N GLN A 77 -6.22 -4.34 -3.35
CA GLN A 77 -6.17 -5.49 -4.28
C GLN A 77 -6.10 -6.85 -3.55
N LEU A 78 -7.08 -7.13 -2.70
CA LEU A 78 -7.13 -8.40 -1.99
C LEU A 78 -7.69 -9.50 -2.89
N MET A 79 -7.05 -10.67 -2.83
CA MET A 79 -7.62 -11.90 -3.38
C MET A 79 -8.82 -12.33 -2.52
N PRO A 80 -9.94 -12.77 -3.14
CA PRO A 80 -11.11 -13.23 -2.40
C PRO A 80 -10.81 -14.32 -1.37
N ASP A 81 -9.91 -15.26 -1.67
CA ASP A 81 -9.54 -16.33 -0.75
C ASP A 81 -8.77 -15.81 0.47
N THR A 82 -7.81 -14.90 0.25
CA THR A 82 -7.08 -14.22 1.32
C THR A 82 -8.02 -13.43 2.21
N ALA A 83 -8.96 -12.69 1.61
CA ALA A 83 -9.94 -11.89 2.33
C ALA A 83 -10.88 -12.74 3.18
N ARG A 84 -11.39 -13.86 2.65
CA ARG A 84 -12.23 -14.81 3.40
C ARG A 84 -11.48 -15.39 4.61
N GLY A 85 -10.23 -15.82 4.41
CA GLY A 85 -9.40 -16.35 5.49
C GLY A 85 -9.14 -15.34 6.61
N LEU A 86 -8.88 -14.08 6.26
CA LEU A 86 -8.67 -13.00 7.23
C LEU A 86 -9.96 -12.61 7.97
N ALA A 87 -11.08 -12.50 7.24
CA ALA A 87 -12.37 -12.14 7.83
C ALA A 87 -12.81 -13.16 8.89
N LEU A 88 -12.69 -14.45 8.59
CA LEU A 88 -13.00 -15.53 9.53
C LEU A 88 -12.16 -15.44 10.81
N ARG A 89 -10.84 -15.22 10.68
CA ARG A 89 -9.92 -15.10 11.84
C ARG A 89 -10.21 -13.87 12.70
N ARG A 90 -10.84 -12.84 12.15
CA ARG A 90 -11.14 -11.57 12.84
C ARG A 90 -12.60 -11.46 13.28
N GLY A 91 -13.40 -12.52 13.11
CA GLY A 91 -14.82 -12.50 13.45
C GLY A 91 -15.63 -11.51 12.61
N LEU A 92 -15.13 -11.11 11.43
CA LEU A 92 -15.84 -10.25 10.51
C LEU A 92 -16.79 -11.09 9.67
N THR A 93 -18.09 -10.75 9.70
CA THR A 93 -19.08 -11.41 8.85
C THR A 93 -18.84 -11.00 7.40
N PHE A 94 -18.35 -11.94 6.58
CA PHE A 94 -18.27 -11.76 5.14
C PHE A 94 -19.67 -11.97 4.56
N GLY A 95 -20.49 -10.91 4.58
CA GLY A 95 -21.86 -10.97 4.04
C GLY A 95 -21.89 -11.18 2.53
N ASP A 96 -23.06 -11.55 1.98
CA ASP A 96 -23.30 -11.81 0.55
C ASP A 96 -23.07 -10.58 -0.36
N GLY A 97 -22.86 -9.40 0.23
CA GLY A 97 -22.45 -8.18 -0.46
C GLY A 97 -20.93 -8.09 -0.56
N ASP A 98 -20.45 -7.57 -1.69
CA ASP A 98 -19.06 -7.71 -2.09
C ASP A 98 -18.11 -6.77 -1.33
N LEU A 99 -17.80 -7.09 -0.07
CA LEU A 99 -17.00 -6.30 0.87
C LEU A 99 -15.66 -5.80 0.29
N LEU A 100 -15.16 -6.46 -0.75
CA LEU A 100 -13.91 -6.07 -1.40
C LEU A 100 -14.04 -4.85 -2.28
N ASP A 101 -15.23 -4.47 -2.73
CA ASP A 101 -15.46 -3.24 -3.50
C ASP A 101 -15.80 -2.05 -2.60
N GLU A 102 -16.09 -2.29 -1.32
CA GLU A 102 -16.38 -1.27 -0.32
C GLU A 102 -15.07 -0.72 0.29
N PRO A 103 -14.82 0.60 0.27
CA PRO A 103 -13.57 1.20 0.73
C PRO A 103 -13.16 0.80 2.15
N ALA A 104 -14.05 0.97 3.14
CA ALA A 104 -13.72 0.76 4.54
C ALA A 104 -13.46 -0.73 4.86
N PRO A 105 -14.31 -1.70 4.48
CA PRO A 105 -14.01 -3.12 4.69
C PRO A 105 -12.74 -3.58 3.95
N ASN A 106 -12.50 -3.14 2.71
CA ASN A 106 -11.30 -3.49 1.96
C ASN A 106 -10.02 -2.98 2.64
N LEU A 107 -10.01 -1.72 3.09
CA LEU A 107 -8.89 -1.14 3.83
C LEU A 107 -8.65 -1.83 5.17
N GLN A 108 -9.71 -2.17 5.91
CA GLN A 108 -9.59 -2.89 7.18
C GLN A 108 -8.97 -4.28 7.00
N LEU A 109 -9.45 -5.05 6.02
CA LEU A 109 -8.89 -6.37 5.71
C LEU A 109 -7.45 -6.27 5.19
N GLY A 110 -7.15 -5.30 4.34
CA GLY A 110 -5.82 -5.12 3.77
C GLY A 110 -4.82 -4.64 4.80
N ALA A 111 -5.19 -3.72 5.69
CA ALA A 111 -4.35 -3.32 6.82
C ALA A 111 -4.11 -4.48 7.79
N ALA A 112 -5.12 -5.31 8.06
CA ALA A 112 -4.96 -6.51 8.87
C ALA A 112 -4.03 -7.55 8.21
N TYR A 113 -4.08 -7.70 6.88
CA TYR A 113 -3.16 -8.54 6.14
C TYR A 113 -1.73 -8.02 6.23
N LEU A 114 -1.55 -6.72 5.97
CA LEU A 114 -0.26 -6.04 6.08
C LEU A 114 0.34 -6.17 7.49
N ALA A 115 -0.49 -6.05 8.54
CA ALA A 115 -0.05 -6.26 9.92
C ALA A 115 0.46 -7.68 10.16
N ALA A 116 -0.21 -8.69 9.62
CA ALA A 116 0.23 -10.08 9.72
C ALA A 116 1.57 -10.30 9.00
N LEU A 117 1.77 -9.65 7.86
CA LEU A 117 3.04 -9.69 7.14
C LEU A 117 4.15 -8.95 7.88
N LEU A 118 3.88 -7.79 8.49
CA LEU A 118 4.85 -7.05 9.30
C LEU A 118 5.24 -7.80 10.58
N ALA A 119 4.33 -8.57 11.17
CA ALA A 119 4.65 -9.43 12.32
C ALA A 119 5.65 -10.53 11.97
N GLU A 120 5.62 -11.02 10.72
CA GLU A 120 6.54 -12.04 10.21
C GLU A 120 7.82 -11.44 9.62
N PHE A 121 7.70 -10.31 8.92
CA PHE A 121 8.75 -9.58 8.26
C PHE A 121 8.80 -8.15 8.82
N PRO A 122 9.55 -7.90 9.91
CA PRO A 122 9.53 -6.60 10.59
C PRO A 122 9.97 -5.41 9.73
N ASP A 123 10.74 -5.66 8.66
CA ASP A 123 11.10 -4.62 7.69
C ASP A 123 9.94 -4.38 6.69
N PRO A 124 9.43 -3.14 6.56
CA PRO A 124 8.33 -2.80 5.66
C PRO A 124 8.56 -3.18 4.19
N ARG A 125 9.82 -3.23 3.72
CA ARG A 125 10.16 -3.61 2.35
C ARG A 125 9.97 -5.11 2.13
N LEU A 126 10.35 -5.92 3.12
CA LEU A 126 10.11 -7.36 3.11
C LEU A 126 8.61 -7.65 3.22
N ALA A 127 7.88 -6.92 4.08
CA ALA A 127 6.43 -7.04 4.17
C ALA A 127 5.74 -6.64 2.84
N ALA A 128 6.20 -5.58 2.17
CA ALA A 128 5.69 -5.17 0.85
C ALA A 128 5.99 -6.24 -0.23
N ALA A 129 7.18 -6.85 -0.21
CA ALA A 129 7.50 -7.96 -1.09
C ALA A 129 6.55 -9.13 -0.85
N ALA A 130 6.28 -9.46 0.42
CA ALA A 130 5.42 -10.56 0.80
C ALA A 130 3.94 -10.28 0.48
N TYR A 131 3.54 -9.02 0.53
CA TYR A 131 2.20 -8.57 0.13
C TYR A 131 1.96 -8.86 -1.36
N ASN A 132 2.94 -8.55 -2.21
CA ASN A 132 2.80 -8.69 -3.65
C ASN A 132 3.10 -10.11 -4.18
N ALA A 133 4.17 -10.76 -3.71
CA ALA A 133 4.59 -12.07 -4.20
C ALA A 133 4.09 -13.25 -3.35
N GLY A 134 3.54 -12.97 -2.18
CA GLY A 134 3.16 -13.95 -1.17
C GLY A 134 4.31 -14.28 -0.20
N PRO A 135 4.00 -14.57 1.08
CA PRO A 135 5.00 -14.76 2.13
C PRO A 135 5.89 -15.99 1.91
N LEU A 136 5.36 -17.07 1.31
CA LEU A 136 6.13 -18.28 1.04
C LEU A 136 7.34 -17.99 0.14
N ARG A 137 7.15 -17.25 -0.96
CA ARG A 137 8.24 -16.89 -1.87
C ARG A 137 9.27 -15.99 -1.19
N VAL A 138 8.81 -15.03 -0.41
CA VAL A 138 9.73 -14.14 0.31
C VAL A 138 10.54 -14.91 1.35
N ARG A 139 9.98 -15.90 2.04
CA ARG A 139 10.77 -16.80 2.90
C ARG A 139 11.84 -17.55 2.12
N GLU A 140 11.50 -18.11 0.96
CA GLU A 140 12.45 -18.84 0.12
C GLU A 140 13.59 -17.94 -0.36
N TRP A 141 13.26 -16.76 -0.88
CA TRP A 141 14.25 -15.78 -1.33
C TRP A 141 15.11 -15.27 -0.17
N TRP A 142 14.50 -14.98 0.96
CA TRP A 142 15.20 -14.52 2.16
C TRP A 142 16.14 -15.61 2.68
N ALA A 143 15.71 -16.88 2.73
CA ALA A 143 16.57 -17.99 3.14
C ALA A 143 17.77 -18.22 2.20
N ALA A 144 17.61 -17.93 0.90
CA ALA A 144 18.67 -18.06 -0.10
C ALA A 144 19.59 -16.83 -0.20
N ARG A 145 19.34 -15.77 0.59
CA ARG A 145 20.11 -14.50 0.51
C ARG A 145 21.57 -14.69 0.86
N ARG A 146 22.44 -13.91 0.22
CA ARG A 146 23.88 -13.88 0.50
C ARG A 146 24.29 -12.85 1.55
N SER A 147 23.38 -11.94 1.90
CA SER A 147 23.59 -10.84 2.84
C SER A 147 22.28 -10.53 3.56
N ASP A 148 22.37 -10.01 4.79
CA ASP A 148 21.24 -9.50 5.57
C ASP A 148 20.85 -8.06 5.20
N ASP A 149 21.57 -7.45 4.24
CA ASP A 149 21.25 -6.14 3.68
C ASP A 149 19.92 -6.20 2.90
N VAL A 150 18.91 -5.50 3.41
CA VAL A 150 17.55 -5.51 2.85
C VAL A 150 17.50 -4.73 1.53
N GLU A 151 18.24 -3.65 1.38
CA GLU A 151 18.37 -2.91 0.13
C GLU A 151 18.91 -3.82 -0.97
N LEU A 152 20.00 -4.54 -0.69
CA LEU A 152 20.57 -5.49 -1.61
C LEU A 152 19.59 -6.64 -1.91
N PHE A 153 18.89 -7.14 -0.90
CA PHE A 153 17.85 -8.16 -1.08
C PHE A 153 16.76 -7.68 -2.04
N VAL A 154 16.27 -6.44 -1.89
CA VAL A 154 15.24 -5.87 -2.77
C VAL A 154 15.74 -5.86 -4.22
N GLU A 155 16.98 -5.44 -4.48
CA GLU A 155 17.55 -5.47 -5.83
C GLU A 155 17.64 -6.88 -6.42
N GLN A 156 17.74 -7.91 -5.58
CA GLN A 156 17.86 -9.31 -5.99
C GLN A 156 16.52 -10.06 -6.07
N ILE A 157 15.38 -9.44 -5.72
CA ILE A 157 14.06 -10.06 -5.84
C ILE A 157 13.87 -10.57 -7.28
N PRO A 158 13.62 -11.88 -7.51
CA PRO A 158 13.60 -12.45 -8.86
C PRO A 158 12.47 -11.91 -9.76
N PHE A 159 11.38 -11.47 -9.17
CA PHE A 159 10.23 -10.94 -9.91
C PHE A 159 10.35 -9.43 -10.07
N ASP A 160 10.51 -8.96 -11.30
CA ASP A 160 10.64 -7.53 -11.60
C ASP A 160 9.41 -6.72 -11.13
N GLU A 161 8.20 -7.29 -11.27
CA GLU A 161 6.97 -6.66 -10.77
C GLU A 161 7.05 -6.42 -9.26
N THR A 162 7.45 -7.43 -8.50
CA THR A 162 7.60 -7.35 -7.05
C THR A 162 8.73 -6.40 -6.66
N ARG A 163 9.89 -6.47 -7.31
CA ARG A 163 11.01 -5.54 -7.09
C ARG A 163 10.56 -4.09 -7.25
N HIS A 164 9.88 -3.78 -8.36
CA HIS A 164 9.37 -2.44 -8.60
C HIS A 164 8.25 -2.06 -7.63
N PHE A 165 7.37 -3.00 -7.27
CA PHE A 165 6.32 -2.75 -6.29
C PHE A 165 6.90 -2.31 -4.95
N VAL A 166 7.89 -3.03 -4.42
CA VAL A 166 8.55 -2.66 -3.16
C VAL A 166 9.11 -1.25 -3.24
N LYS A 167 9.89 -0.94 -4.29
CA LYS A 167 10.47 0.40 -4.50
C LYS A 167 9.40 1.49 -4.52
N ARG A 168 8.30 1.28 -5.25
CA ARG A 168 7.21 2.24 -5.32
C ARG A 168 6.50 2.42 -3.99
N VAL A 169 6.27 1.34 -3.22
CA VAL A 169 5.66 1.42 -1.89
C VAL A 169 6.56 2.18 -0.93
N THR A 170 7.87 1.92 -0.93
CA THR A 170 8.85 2.64 -0.09
C THR A 170 8.82 4.14 -0.38
N VAL A 171 8.96 4.54 -1.65
CA VAL A 171 8.91 5.95 -2.05
C VAL A 171 7.57 6.59 -1.67
N SER A 172 6.45 5.93 -1.98
CA SER A 172 5.13 6.45 -1.63
C SER A 172 4.95 6.61 -0.11
N TRP A 173 5.47 5.67 0.68
CA TRP A 173 5.39 5.73 2.15
C TRP A 173 6.20 6.91 2.71
N GLU A 174 7.42 7.11 2.25
CA GLU A 174 8.26 8.24 2.63
C GLU A 174 7.63 9.57 2.25
N GLU A 175 7.08 9.69 1.04
CA GLU A 175 6.38 10.89 0.59
C GLU A 175 5.12 11.19 1.40
N TYR A 176 4.33 10.17 1.73
CA TYR A 176 3.18 10.35 2.60
C TYR A 176 3.57 10.82 4.01
N ARG A 177 4.66 10.27 4.57
CA ARG A 177 5.19 10.73 5.87
C ARG A 177 5.68 12.17 5.79
N ARG A 178 6.43 12.53 4.74
CA ARG A 178 6.96 13.88 4.52
C ARG A 178 5.84 14.92 4.36
N LEU A 179 4.77 14.58 3.63
CA LEU A 179 3.69 15.52 3.34
C LEU A 179 2.69 15.63 4.50
N TYR A 180 2.35 14.52 5.15
CA TYR A 180 1.19 14.47 6.06
C TYR A 180 1.54 14.05 7.50
N GLY A 181 2.82 13.76 7.80
CA GLY A 181 3.29 13.30 9.11
C GLY A 181 3.24 14.35 10.22
N ASP A 182 3.44 15.63 9.89
CA ASP A 182 3.66 16.69 10.88
C ASP A 182 2.37 17.26 11.51
N GLY A 183 1.24 16.54 11.43
CA GLY A 183 -0.02 16.86 12.13
C GLY A 183 -0.72 18.18 11.74
N THR A 184 -0.07 19.05 10.96
CA THR A 184 -0.57 20.39 10.62
C THR A 184 -1.68 20.38 9.56
N THR A 185 -1.94 19.24 8.92
CA THR A 185 -2.79 19.16 7.72
C THR A 185 -4.04 18.29 7.90
N ALA A 186 -4.61 18.24 9.11
CA ALA A 186 -5.82 17.46 9.38
C ALA A 186 -7.15 18.23 9.20
N LEU A 187 -7.15 19.51 8.81
CA LEU A 187 -8.39 20.33 8.76
C LEU A 187 -8.50 21.18 7.48
N GLY A 188 -8.63 20.53 6.34
CA GLY A 188 -8.80 21.23 5.05
C GLY A 188 -9.65 20.46 4.06
N GLY A 189 -10.88 20.08 4.43
CA GLY A 189 -11.76 19.33 3.54
C GLY A 189 -13.18 19.17 4.05
N GLY A 190 -13.74 20.22 4.64
CA GLY A 190 -15.15 20.28 4.99
C GLY A 190 -15.75 21.57 4.44
N ARG A 191 -16.36 21.49 3.26
CA ARG A 191 -17.56 22.22 2.85
C ARG A 191 -18.33 21.35 1.87
#